data_AF-A0A8T4KFV6-F1
#
_entry.id   AF-A0A8T4KFV6-F1
#
_cell.length_a   1.000
_cell.length_b   1.000
_cell.length_c   1.000
_cell.angle_alpha   90.00
_cell.angle_beta   90.00
_cell.angle_gamma   90.00
#
_symmetry.space_group_name_H-M   'P 1'
#
loop_
_entity.id
_entity.type
_entity.pdbx_description
1 polymer ?
#
loop_
_entity_poly.entity_id
_entity_poly.type
_entity_poly.pdbx_seq_one_letter_code
_entity_poly.pdbx_strand_id
1 'polypeptide(L)' 'METIAKPKKWGNSIGVIIPKEIIEEQNITLEDELVLHIEKKKDKEKKRLLKEGYLEMNADSKKINKEWETADAEWPD' A
#
# COMPACT_ATOMS: atom_id res chain seq x y z
N MET A 1 -8.84 -15.02 -8.74
CA MET A 1 -8.32 -13.69 -9.11
C MET A 1 -8.24 -12.89 -7.83
N GLU A 2 -7.08 -12.33 -7.50
CA GLU A 2 -6.91 -11.48 -6.31
C GLU A 2 -6.69 -10.04 -6.80
N THR A 3 -7.46 -9.09 -6.26
CA THR A 3 -7.29 -7.67 -6.58
C THR A 3 -7.05 -6.87 -5.31
N ILE A 4 -6.27 -5.80 -5.42
CA ILE A 4 -6.02 -4.88 -4.31
C ILE A 4 -7.06 -3.76 -4.39
N ALA A 5 -8.00 -3.78 -3.45
CA ALA A 5 -9.00 -2.74 -3.32
C ALA A 5 -8.54 -1.64 -2.34
N LYS A 6 -8.95 -0.39 -2.61
CA LYS A 6 -8.61 0.74 -1.74
C LYS A 6 -9.65 0.86 -0.61
N PRO A 7 -9.22 0.96 0.66
CA PRO A 7 -10.11 1.33 1.74
C PRO A 7 -10.53 2.80 1.60
N LYS A 8 -11.77 3.12 1.94
CA LYS A 8 -12.32 4.48 1.96
C LYS A 8 -13.16 4.69 3.21
N LYS A 9 -13.03 5.87 3.83
CA LYS A 9 -13.91 6.27 4.93
C LYS A 9 -15.21 6.86 4.36
N TRP A 10 -16.35 6.39 4.85
CA TRP A 10 -17.68 6.90 4.52
C TRP A 10 -18.41 7.27 5.80
N GLY A 11 -18.44 8.56 6.13
CA GLY A 11 -18.97 9.04 7.40
C GLY A 11 -18.24 8.40 8.59
N ASN A 12 -18.97 7.66 9.41
CA ASN A 12 -18.45 6.93 10.56
C ASN A 12 -18.02 5.48 10.24
N SER A 13 -18.14 5.04 8.98
CA SER A 13 -17.86 3.68 8.56
C SER A 13 -16.59 3.59 7.71
N ILE A 14 -15.91 2.43 7.76
CA ILE A 14 -14.90 2.06 6.77
C ILE A 14 -15.57 1.24 5.67
N GLY A 15 -15.27 1.56 4.43
CA GLY A 15 -15.71 0.81 3.26
C GLY A 15 -14.53 0.45 2.38
N VAL A 16 -14.81 -0.40 1.40
CA VAL A 16 -13.84 -0.84 0.40
C VAL A 16 -14.43 -0.53 -0.96
N ILE A 17 -13.64 0.10 -1.84
CA ILE A 17 -14.08 0.36 -3.22
C ILE A 17 -13.79 -0.88 -4.05
N ILE A 18 -14.85 -1.51 -4.56
CA ILE A 18 -14.73 -2.62 -5.53
C ILE A 18 -14.39 -2.01 -6.90
N PRO A 19 -13.30 -2.44 -7.57
CA PRO A 19 -12.97 -1.97 -8.92
C PRO A 19 -14.08 -2.29 -9.93
N LYS A 20 -14.28 -1.40 -10.90
CA LYS A 20 -15.35 -1.52 -11.91
C LYS A 20 -15.23 -2.81 -12.72
N GLU A 21 -14.00 -3.23 -13.03
CA GLU A 21 -13.69 -4.48 -13.74
C GLU A 21 -14.34 -5.70 -13.05
N ILE A 22 -14.25 -5.78 -11.72
CA ILE A 22 -14.85 -6.89 -10.95
C ILE A 22 -16.38 -6.81 -10.94
N ILE A 23 -16.92 -5.59 -10.85
CA ILE A 23 -18.38 -5.38 -10.90
C ILE A 23 -18.94 -5.88 -12.23
N GLU A 24 -18.27 -5.59 -13.33
CA GLU A 24 -18.67 -6.02 -14.68
C GLU A 24 -18.49 -7.54 -14.87
N GLU A 25 -17.33 -8.10 -14.49
CA GLU A 25 -17.04 -9.53 -14.63
C GLU A 25 -17.98 -10.43 -13.82
N GLN A 26 -18.36 -9.99 -12.61
CA GLN A 26 -19.25 -10.74 -11.71
C GLN A 26 -20.70 -10.28 -11.76
N ASN A 27 -21.01 -9.31 -12.62
CA ASN A 27 -22.35 -8.74 -12.79
C ASN A 27 -23.00 -8.31 -11.46
N ILE A 28 -22.22 -7.64 -10.61
CA ILE A 28 -22.64 -7.19 -9.28
C ILE A 28 -23.51 -5.94 -9.42
N THR A 29 -24.62 -5.94 -8.70
CA THR A 29 -25.59 -4.85 -8.65
C THR A 29 -25.66 -4.25 -7.25
N LEU A 30 -26.36 -3.12 -7.12
CA LEU A 30 -26.51 -2.43 -5.82
C LEU A 30 -27.46 -3.16 -4.86
N GLU A 31 -28.23 -4.13 -5.37
CA GLU A 31 -29.19 -4.91 -4.58
C GLU A 31 -28.57 -6.17 -4.00
N ASP A 32 -27.36 -6.53 -4.45
CA ASP A 32 -26.68 -7.73 -4.01
C ASP A 32 -26.11 -7.60 -2.60
N GLU A 33 -26.29 -8.64 -1.80
CA GLU A 33 -25.65 -8.76 -0.50
C GLU A 33 -24.23 -9.32 -0.64
N LEU A 34 -23.27 -8.68 0.02
CA LEU A 34 -21.86 -9.05 -0.02
C LEU A 34 -21.43 -9.64 1.32
N VAL A 35 -20.75 -10.80 1.28
CA VAL A 35 -20.13 -11.42 2.45
C VAL A 35 -18.65 -11.06 2.50
N LEU A 36 -18.25 -10.36 3.57
CA LEU A 36 -16.86 -9.98 3.80
C LEU A 36 -16.18 -10.99 4.72
N HIS A 37 -15.18 -11.69 4.19
CA HIS A 37 -14.29 -12.54 4.99
C HIS A 37 -13.05 -11.74 5.41
N ILE A 38 -12.89 -11.52 6.71
CA ILE A 38 -11.76 -10.78 7.27
C ILE A 38 -10.81 -11.77 7.93
N GLU A 39 -9.59 -11.86 7.39
CA GLU A 39 -8.53 -12.69 7.97
C GLU A 39 -7.38 -11.82 8.49
N LYS A 40 -6.88 -12.16 9.68
CA LYS A 40 -5.61 -11.61 10.17
C LYS A 40 -4.47 -12.26 9.39
N LYS A 41 -3.65 -11.45 8.73
CA LYS A 41 -2.40 -11.94 8.11
C LYS A 41 -1.53 -12.65 9.15
N LYS A 42 -1.00 -13.83 8.79
CA LYS A 42 -0.07 -14.60 9.63
C LYS A 42 1.24 -13.82 9.81
N ASP A 43 1.86 -13.92 11.00
CA ASP A 43 3.06 -13.16 11.41
C ASP A 43 4.25 -13.20 10.42
N LYS A 44 4.36 -14.26 9.61
CA LYS A 44 5.43 -14.40 8.61
C LYS A 44 5.39 -13.33 7.52
N GLU A 45 4.19 -12.91 7.08
CA GLU A 45 4.05 -11.82 6.09
C GLU A 45 4.33 -10.45 6.71
N LYS A 46 3.95 -10.25 7.98
CA LYS A 46 4.20 -9.01 8.72
C LYS A 46 5.70 -8.73 8.81
N LYS A 47 6.52 -9.76 9.08
CA LYS A 47 7.99 -9.66 9.07
C LYS A 47 8.57 -9.37 7.69
N ARG A 48 7.99 -9.93 6.61
CA ARG A 48 8.44 -9.65 5.24
C ARG A 48 8.18 -8.21 4.86
N LEU A 49 6.97 -7.70 5.09
CA LEU A 49 6.59 -6.31 4.82
C LEU A 49 7.41 -5.30 5.64
N LEU A 50 7.68 -5.61 6.92
CA LEU A 50 8.59 -4.79 7.74
C LEU A 50 10.02 -4.80 7.21
N LYS A 51 10.51 -5.95 6.72
CA LYS A 51 11.86 -6.05 6.15
C LYS A 51 11.97 -5.32 4.82
N GLU A 52 10.95 -5.42 3.96
CA GLU A 52 10.85 -4.71 2.69
C GLU A 52 10.81 -3.19 2.92
N GLY A 53 9.95 -2.70 3.82
CA GLY A 53 9.92 -1.27 4.18
C GLY A 53 11.22 -0.78 4.83
N TYR A 54 11.86 -1.58 5.67
CA TYR A 54 13.18 -1.24 6.23
C TYR A 54 14.28 -1.16 5.16
N LEU A 55 14.23 -2.02 4.13
CA LEU A 55 15.18 -1.99 3.02
C LEU A 55 14.98 -0.74 2.14
N GLU A 56 13.74 -0.36 1.86
CA GLU A 56 13.41 0.87 1.13
C GLU A 56 13.89 2.13 1.87
N MET A 57 13.60 2.24 3.17
CA MET A 57 14.05 3.37 3.99
C MET A 57 15.58 3.50 4.05
N ASN A 58 16.31 2.38 4.03
CA ASN A 58 17.77 2.39 3.99
C ASN A 58 18.32 2.78 2.61
N ALA A 59 17.63 2.43 1.53
CA ALA A 59 18.00 2.85 0.19
C ALA A 59 17.83 4.38 0.03
N ASP A 60 16.71 4.92 0.53
CA ASP A 60 16.45 6.36 0.53
C ASP A 60 17.44 7.13 1.40
N SER A 61 17.76 6.61 2.59
CA SER A 61 18.76 7.23 3.48
C SER A 61 20.15 7.28 2.86
N LYS A 62 20.56 6.22 2.13
CA LYS A 62 21.83 6.20 1.39
C LYS A 62 21.84 7.19 0.22
N LYS A 63 20.71 7.36 -0.46
CA LYS A 63 20.57 8.31 -1.55
C LYS A 63 20.65 9.75 -1.05
N ILE A 64 19.94 10.06 0.03
CA ILE A 64 19.99 11.36 0.71
C ILE A 64 21.44 11.66 1.11
N ASN A 65 22.12 10.79 1.87
CA ASN A 65 23.51 11.06 2.28
C ASN A 65 24.45 11.33 1.10
N LYS A 66 24.28 10.61 -0.01
CA LYS A 66 25.09 10.84 -1.22
C LYS A 66 24.80 12.20 -1.88
N GLU A 67 23.55 12.64 -1.87
CA GLU A 67 23.16 13.96 -2.36
C GLU A 67 23.75 15.10 -1.51
N TRP A 68 23.80 14.93 -0.18
CA TRP A 68 24.45 15.89 0.74
C TRP A 68 25.98 15.92 0.57
N GLU A 69 26.64 14.75 0.45
CA GLU A 69 28.09 14.67 0.18
C GLU A 69 28.49 15.34 -1.15
N THR A 70 27.62 15.28 -2.16
CA THR A 70 27.86 15.92 -3.45
C THR A 70 27.64 17.43 -3.38
N ALA A 71 26.63 17.88 -2.61
CA ALA A 71 26.36 19.30 -2.40
C ALA A 71 27.47 20.00 -1.60
N ASP A 72 28.04 19.34 -0.59
CA ASP A 72 29.18 19.86 0.18
C ASP A 72 30.48 19.93 -0.67
N ALA A 73 30.60 19.10 -1.71
CA ALA A 73 31.75 19.12 -2.63
C ALA A 73 31.66 20.23 -3.70
N GLU A 74 30.47 20.77 -3.97
CA GLU A 74 30.24 21.81 -4.97
C GLU A 74 30.22 23.24 -4.39
N TRP A 75 30.30 23.40 -3.06
CA TRP A 75 30.38 24.72 -2.44
C TRP A 75 31.84 25.21 -2.41
N PRO A 76 32.24 26.24 -3.20
CA PRO A 76 33.58 26.79 -3.08
C PRO A 76 33.68 27.62 -1.78
N ASP A 77 34.84 27.52 -1.11
CA ASP A 77 35.19 28.28 0.10
C ASP A 77 34.91 29.80 -0.01
#